data_AF-A0A8S9KN01-F1
#
_entry.id   AF-A0A8S9KN01-F1
#
_cell.length_a   1.000
_cell.length_b   1.000
_cell.length_c   1.000
_cell.angle_alpha   90.00
_cell.angle_beta   90.00
_cell.angle_gamma   90.00
#
_symmetry.space_group_name_H-M   'P 1'
#
loop_
_entity.id
_entity.type
_entity.pdbx_description
1 polymer ?
#
loop_
_entity_poly.entity_id
_entity_poly.type
_entity_poly.pdbx_seq_one_letter_code
_entity_poly.pdbx_strand_id
1 'polypeptide(L)' 'MASTIDLIAESNLVFGQMWREISPTINRDPTPEEQAELERQAEYCSSKLRDDLNL' A
#
# COMPACT_ATOMS: atom_id res chain seq x y z
N MET A 1 -9.94 9.23 -6.37
CA MET A 1 -8.93 10.30 -6.21
C MET A 1 -7.61 9.73 -6.67
N ALA A 2 -6.85 10.45 -7.50
CA ALA A 2 -5.54 9.99 -7.94
C ALA A 2 -4.57 9.97 -6.74
N SER A 3 -3.78 8.91 -6.62
CA SER A 3 -2.70 8.83 -5.63
C SER A 3 -1.63 9.88 -5.93
N THR A 4 -0.88 10.32 -4.92
CA THR A 4 0.32 11.15 -5.12
C THR A 4 1.29 10.49 -6.10
N ILE A 5 1.32 9.16 -6.16
CA ILE A 5 2.17 8.42 -7.11
C ILE A 5 1.63 8.54 -8.55
N ASP A 6 0.31 8.54 -8.73
CA ASP A 6 -0.31 8.72 -10.05
C ASP A 6 0.01 10.11 -10.63
N LEU A 7 0.00 11.15 -9.77
CA LEU A 7 0.39 12.51 -10.15
C LEU A 7 1.86 12.61 -10.56
N ILE A 8 2.75 11.89 -9.87
CA ILE A 8 4.18 11.82 -10.24
C ILE A 8 4.35 11.07 -11.56
N ALA A 9 3.60 9.98 -11.77
CA ALA A 9 3.58 9.20 -13.01
C ALA A 9 3.12 10.00 -14.24
N GLU A 10 2.17 10.92 -14.07
CA GLU A 10 1.73 11.82 -15.14
C GLU A 10 2.80 12.86 -15.53
N SER A 11 3.64 13.28 -14.57
CA SER A 11 4.68 14.30 -14.79
C SER A 11 5.98 13.77 -15.42
N ASN A 12 6.21 12.46 -15.41
CA ASN A 12 7.45 11.84 -15.85
C ASN A 12 7.18 10.68 -16.82
N LEU A 13 7.64 10.81 -18.07
CA LEU A 13 7.35 9.83 -19.13
C LEU A 13 7.86 8.42 -18.83
N VAL A 14 9.10 8.31 -18.33
CA VAL A 14 9.76 7.01 -18.06
C VAL A 14 9.11 6.35 -16.85
N PHE A 15 8.92 7.12 -15.77
CA PHE A 15 8.26 6.62 -14.57
C PHE A 15 6.79 6.28 -14.84
N GLY A 16 6.08 7.07 -15.65
CA GLY A 16 4.69 6.81 -16.02
C GLY A 16 4.49 5.59 -16.91
N GLN A 17 5.46 5.22 -17.74
CA GLN A 17 5.44 3.94 -18.46
C GLN A 17 5.61 2.77 -17.49
N MET A 18 6.62 2.81 -16.64
CA MET A 18 6.88 1.78 -15.63
C MET A 18 5.71 1.66 -14.63
N TRP A 19 5.15 2.78 -14.18
CA TRP A 19 4.03 2.82 -13.24
C TRP A 19 2.76 2.20 -13.85
N ARG A 20 2.49 2.41 -15.14
CA ARG A 20 1.34 1.78 -15.81
C ARG A 20 1.45 0.25 -15.87
N GLU A 21 2.65 -0.29 -15.97
CA GLU A 21 2.87 -1.74 -15.97
C GLU A 21 2.73 -2.34 -14.56
N ILE A 22 3.19 -1.62 -13.53
CA ILE A 22 3.29 -2.13 -12.16
C ILE A 22 2.02 -1.84 -11.31
N SER A 23 1.39 -0.67 -11.52
CA SER A 23 0.24 -0.19 -10.74
C SER A 23 -0.90 -1.21 -10.64
N PRO A 24 -1.30 -1.95 -11.71
CA PRO A 24 -2.34 -2.96 -11.60
C PRO A 24 -2.00 -4.12 -10.66
N THR A 25 -0.71 -4.42 -10.50
CA THR A 25 -0.25 -5.50 -9.62
C THR A 25 -0.17 -5.04 -8.16
N ILE A 26 0.21 -3.79 -7.94
CA ILE A 26 0.31 -3.19 -6.59
C ILE A 26 -1.07 -2.82 -6.04
N ASN A 27 -1.94 -2.24 -6.89
CA ASN A 27 -3.26 -1.76 -6.52
C ASN A 27 -4.36 -2.78 -6.81
N ARG A 28 -4.02 -4.08 -6.91
CA ARG A 28 -5.04 -5.12 -7.01
C ARG A 28 -5.76 -5.26 -5.67
N ASP A 29 -7.03 -5.61 -5.73
CA ASP A 29 -7.75 -6.00 -4.53
C ASP A 29 -7.07 -7.26 -3.94
N PRO A 30 -6.77 -7.25 -2.64
CA PRO A 30 -6.21 -8.42 -1.97
C PRO A 30 -7.24 -9.56 -1.96
N THR A 31 -6.76 -10.80 -2.00
CA THR A 31 -7.66 -11.94 -1.73
C THR A 31 -8.14 -11.88 -0.27
N PRO A 32 -9.24 -12.58 0.08
CA PRO A 32 -9.70 -12.64 1.47
C PRO A 32 -8.62 -13.10 2.46
N GLU A 33 -7.75 -14.03 2.05
CA GLU A 33 -6.63 -14.51 2.85
C GLU A 33 -5.54 -13.46 3.03
N GLU A 34 -5.20 -12.73 1.95
CA GLU A 34 -4.24 -11.63 2.00
C GLU A 34 -4.76 -10.48 2.86
N GLN A 35 -6.05 -10.16 2.76
CA GLN A 35 -6.71 -9.15 3.57
C GLN A 35 -6.68 -9.53 5.06
N ALA A 36 -7.00 -10.78 5.40
CA ALA A 36 -6.95 -11.26 6.78
C ALA A 36 -5.52 -11.23 7.37
N GLU A 37 -4.51 -11.55 6.54
CA GLU A 37 -3.11 -11.43 6.94
C GLU A 37 -2.70 -9.97 7.19
N LEU A 38 -3.11 -9.05 6.30
CA LEU A 38 -2.85 -7.61 6.45
C LEU A 38 -3.49 -7.05 7.73
N GLU A 39 -4.73 -7.44 8.03
CA GLU A 39 -5.41 -7.05 9.27
C GLU A 39 -4.69 -7.58 10.50
N ARG A 40 -4.28 -8.85 10.50
CA ARG A 40 -3.49 -9.44 11.58
C ARG A 40 -2.15 -8.72 11.79
N GLN A 41 -1.48 -8.36 10.70
CA GLN A 41 -0.22 -7.60 10.76
C GLN A 41 -0.44 -6.17 11.28
N ALA A 42 -1.54 -5.53 10.89
CA ALA A 42 -1.90 -4.21 11.38
C ALA A 42 -2.19 -4.23 12.89
N GLU A 43 -2.92 -5.24 13.38
CA GLU A 43 -3.16 -5.45 14.80
C GLU A 43 -1.85 -5.69 15.57
N TYR A 44 -0.97 -6.53 15.04
CA TYR A 44 0.35 -6.77 15.64
C TYR A 44 1.19 -5.49 15.72
N CYS A 45 1.27 -4.73 14.63
CA CYS A 45 1.98 -3.45 14.61
C CYS A 45 1.35 -2.44 15.58
N SER A 46 0.02 -2.39 15.64
CA SER A 46 -0.70 -1.51 16.56
C SER A 46 -0.48 -1.90 18.02
N SER A 47 -0.43 -3.20 18.34
CA SER A 47 -0.12 -3.67 19.69
C SER A 47 1.29 -3.26 20.08
N LYS A 48 2.27 -3.53 19.21
CA LYS A 48 3.66 -3.16 19.44
C LYS A 48 3.84 -1.66 19.65
N LEU A 49 3.16 -0.83 18.85
CA LEU A 49 3.19 0.63 19.03
C LEU A 49 2.54 1.07 20.35
N ARG A 50 1.49 0.40 20.82
CA ARG A 50 0.86 0.69 22.12
C ARG A 50 1.77 0.28 23.28
N ASP A 51 2.39 -0.90 23.18
CA ASP A 51 3.35 -1.40 24.15
C ASP A 51 4.58 -0.46 24.24
N ASP A 52 5.12 -0.02 23.08
CA ASP A 52 6.23 0.93 22.99
C ASP A 52 5.86 2.32 23.57
N LEU A 53 4.57 2.69 23.52
CA LEU A 53 4.05 3.95 24.07
C LEU A 53 3.61 3.83 25.55
N ASN A 54 3.69 2.63 26.17
CA ASN A 54 3.17 2.36 27.53
C ASN A 54 1.72 2.86 27.74
N LEU A 55 0.83 2.61 26.76
CA LEU A 55 -0.61 2.84 26.89
C LEU A 55 -1.33 1.67 27.57
#